data_AF-A0AAV2Z6M4-F1
#
_entry.id   AF-A0AAV2Z6M4-F1
#
_cell.length_a   1.000
_cell.length_b   1.000
_cell.length_c   1.000
_cell.angle_alpha   90.00
_cell.angle_beta   90.00
_cell.angle_gamma   90.00
#
_symmetry.space_group_name_H-M   'P 1'
#
loop_
_entity.id
_entity.type
_entity.pdbx_description
1 polymer ?
#
loop_
_entity_poly.entity_id
_entity_poly.type
_entity_poly.pdbx_seq_one_letter_code
_entity_poly.pdbx_strand_id
1 'polypeptide(L)'
;MMLKSSVSFNQYVQRSATLLSPEFEEDQRQIDLDVPRAVLSICDFVLGHAVSSEDNVPSELVEPIMPRIRNVLVAFSVRNPSVGYVQGHADVVCFLLGKGTATCDEEQAFWLYVCVMERVFPHDFFARSPRLHGFHVPCGYNNLSFGSCLCCLVVMPTQIDLLLVCSLLACKWFVSLWVGELSTDVLVQVWDTMLTEPSGSVFHLLLGLEMFSLTLDDAKDRFHTTPDEFNSSLVYKLVQTKARGIAHVDARRILANAQTLYGINEEALEDMRSNVRREPRLRHAELVVLGRHTHFSMVELARFHDEFLFLRYFSKTCDRNKLRGLRLEHFEGVIARHFPCSLMQVRMLLAVLRLASAGILTNSGNAQILSTMSRGSPEERLQLLFRCSGITDDGNFPDALGSISALSGEIQYCISALLGKQV
;
A
#
# COMPACT_ATOMS: atom_id res chain seq x y z
N MET A 1 -10.51 10.42 -12.82
CA MET A 1 -9.62 9.73 -13.79
C MET A 1 -9.62 8.23 -13.47
N MET A 2 -10.36 7.41 -14.23
CA MET A 2 -10.45 5.95 -13.97
C MET A 2 -9.07 5.29 -14.11
N LEU A 3 -8.76 4.34 -13.23
CA LEU A 3 -7.67 3.39 -13.49
C LEU A 3 -8.03 2.63 -14.76
N LYS A 4 -7.29 2.83 -15.86
CA LYS A 4 -7.49 2.03 -17.06
C LYS A 4 -6.97 0.62 -16.78
N SER A 5 -7.85 -0.27 -16.35
CA SER A 5 -7.60 -1.71 -16.34
C SER A 5 -8.18 -2.31 -17.61
N SER A 6 -7.40 -3.14 -18.30
CA SER A 6 -7.91 -3.99 -19.40
C SER A 6 -8.70 -5.19 -18.89
N VAL A 7 -8.67 -5.44 -17.57
CA VAL A 7 -9.35 -6.54 -16.88
C VAL A 7 -10.50 -5.97 -16.06
N SER A 8 -11.71 -6.48 -16.28
CA SER A 8 -12.92 -6.13 -15.54
C SER A 8 -12.96 -6.78 -14.15
N PHE A 9 -13.80 -6.25 -13.26
CA PHE A 9 -14.02 -6.83 -11.93
C PHE A 9 -14.42 -8.32 -12.01
N ASN A 10 -15.41 -8.66 -12.84
CA ASN A 10 -15.86 -10.05 -13.01
C ASN A 10 -14.75 -11.00 -13.48
N GLN A 11 -13.82 -10.53 -14.31
CA GLN A 11 -12.68 -11.33 -14.73
C GLN A 11 -11.70 -11.59 -13.58
N TYR A 12 -11.52 -10.64 -12.65
CA TYR A 12 -10.72 -10.88 -11.45
C TYR A 12 -11.38 -11.91 -10.52
N VAL A 13 -12.70 -11.82 -10.33
CA VAL A 13 -13.46 -12.83 -9.57
C VAL A 13 -13.34 -14.21 -10.22
N GLN A 14 -13.47 -14.31 -11.55
CA GLN A 14 -13.31 -15.59 -12.26
C GLN A 14 -11.90 -16.17 -12.10
N ARG A 15 -10.86 -15.35 -12.26
CA ARG A 15 -9.46 -15.78 -12.06
C ARG A 15 -9.18 -16.25 -10.64
N SER A 16 -9.88 -15.68 -9.65
CA SER A 16 -9.75 -16.08 -8.24
C SER A 16 -10.17 -17.54 -8.01
N ALA A 17 -11.05 -18.10 -8.84
CA ALA A 17 -11.51 -19.48 -8.70
C ALA A 17 -10.49 -20.52 -9.22
N THR A 18 -9.53 -20.09 -10.05
CA THR A 18 -8.54 -20.98 -10.69
C THR A 18 -7.11 -20.72 -10.23
N LEU A 19 -6.88 -19.70 -9.39
CA LEU A 19 -5.54 -19.34 -8.92
C LEU A 19 -5.15 -20.21 -7.72
N LEU A 20 -4.04 -20.94 -7.83
CA LEU A 20 -3.58 -21.93 -6.84
C LEU A 20 -2.23 -21.56 -6.20
N SER A 21 -1.94 -20.27 -6.02
CA SER A 21 -0.69 -19.88 -5.34
C SER A 21 -0.82 -19.97 -3.81
N PRO A 22 0.20 -20.45 -3.08
CA PRO A 22 0.17 -20.55 -1.62
C PRO A 22 -0.17 -19.23 -0.92
N GLU A 23 0.31 -18.11 -1.47
CA GLU A 23 0.03 -16.77 -0.95
C GLU A 23 -1.44 -16.38 -1.10
N PHE A 24 -2.07 -16.78 -2.22
CA PHE A 24 -3.46 -16.47 -2.48
C PHE A 24 -4.40 -17.39 -1.68
N GLU A 25 -4.03 -18.65 -1.46
CA GLU A 25 -4.77 -19.53 -0.55
C GLU A 25 -4.76 -18.98 0.89
N GLU A 26 -3.65 -18.40 1.33
CA GLU A 26 -3.57 -17.73 2.63
C GLU A 26 -4.50 -16.50 2.69
N ASP A 27 -4.56 -15.71 1.61
CA ASP A 27 -5.53 -14.62 1.51
C ASP A 27 -6.96 -15.11 1.63
N GLN A 28 -7.32 -16.16 0.89
CA GLN A 28 -8.67 -16.73 0.94
C GLN A 28 -9.01 -17.23 2.35
N ARG A 29 -8.09 -17.94 3.01
CA ARG A 29 -8.29 -18.39 4.40
C ARG A 29 -8.54 -17.22 5.34
N GLN A 30 -7.75 -16.15 5.23
CA GLN A 30 -7.91 -14.99 6.11
C GLN A 30 -9.19 -14.20 5.80
N ILE A 31 -9.57 -14.06 4.53
CA ILE A 31 -10.86 -13.47 4.12
C ILE A 31 -12.01 -14.24 4.74
N ASP A 32 -11.95 -15.58 4.73
CA ASP A 32 -13.00 -16.45 5.26
C ASP A 32 -13.13 -16.38 6.78
N LEU A 33 -12.06 -16.00 7.47
CA LEU A 33 -12.06 -15.74 8.90
C LEU A 33 -12.57 -14.33 9.26
N ASP A 34 -12.30 -13.33 8.41
CA ASP A 34 -12.58 -11.93 8.70
C ASP A 34 -13.98 -11.48 8.24
N VAL A 35 -14.47 -11.95 7.09
CA VAL A 35 -15.79 -11.55 6.56
C VAL A 35 -16.93 -11.80 7.57
N PRO A 36 -17.00 -12.96 8.26
CA PRO A 36 -18.01 -13.17 9.29
C PRO A 36 -17.89 -12.23 10.49
N ARG A 37 -16.67 -11.74 10.81
CA ARG A 37 -16.42 -10.81 11.93
C ARG A 37 -16.80 -9.37 11.60
N ALA A 38 -17.01 -9.05 10.32
CA ALA A 38 -17.45 -7.73 9.87
C ALA A 38 -18.97 -7.51 10.03
N VAL A 39 -19.69 -8.39 10.73
CA VAL A 39 -21.16 -8.33 10.95
C VAL A 39 -21.63 -6.94 11.38
N LEU A 40 -20.94 -6.32 12.34
CA LEU A 40 -21.32 -5.00 12.84
C LEU A 40 -21.18 -3.92 11.75
N SER A 41 -20.13 -3.99 10.96
CA SER A 41 -19.91 -3.08 9.82
C SER A 41 -20.91 -3.31 8.69
N ILE A 42 -21.36 -4.55 8.48
CA ILE A 42 -22.43 -4.85 7.51
C ILE A 42 -23.73 -4.20 7.96
N CYS A 43 -24.08 -4.35 9.24
CA CYS A 43 -25.26 -3.72 9.83
C CYS A 43 -25.21 -2.19 9.73
N ASP A 44 -24.10 -1.60 10.18
CA ASP A 44 -23.94 -0.14 10.24
C ASP A 44 -23.89 0.49 8.84
N PHE A 45 -22.98 0.00 7.98
CA PHE A 45 -22.74 0.66 6.69
C PHE A 45 -23.66 0.21 5.57
N VAL A 46 -23.98 -1.09 5.48
CA VAL A 46 -24.70 -1.64 4.32
C VAL A 46 -26.20 -1.68 4.56
N LEU A 47 -26.62 -2.13 5.74
CA LEU A 47 -28.04 -2.24 6.10
C LEU A 47 -28.61 -0.93 6.68
N GLY A 48 -27.76 0.01 7.10
CA GLY A 48 -28.19 1.27 7.73
C GLY A 48 -28.81 1.08 9.12
N HIS A 49 -28.48 -0.01 9.80
CA HIS A 49 -28.98 -0.34 11.14
C HIS A 49 -27.78 -0.46 12.09
N ALA A 50 -27.51 0.58 12.88
CA ALA A 50 -26.46 0.51 13.89
C ALA A 50 -26.87 -0.45 15.01
N VAL A 51 -26.18 -1.57 15.14
CA VAL A 51 -26.40 -2.56 16.21
C VAL A 51 -25.18 -2.56 17.14
N SER A 52 -25.41 -2.52 18.45
CA SER A 52 -24.34 -2.44 19.45
C SER A 52 -23.71 -3.80 19.82
N SER A 53 -24.31 -4.92 19.43
CA SER A 53 -23.84 -6.26 19.73
C SER A 53 -24.19 -7.27 18.63
N GLU A 54 -23.24 -8.16 18.31
CA GLU A 54 -23.40 -9.20 17.28
C GLU A 54 -24.55 -10.16 17.60
N ASP A 55 -24.81 -10.43 18.89
CA ASP A 55 -25.84 -11.37 19.37
C ASP A 55 -27.27 -11.02 18.92
N ASN A 56 -27.50 -9.77 18.48
CA ASN A 56 -28.82 -9.27 18.09
C ASN A 56 -28.98 -9.14 16.57
N VAL A 57 -28.02 -9.62 15.77
CA VAL A 57 -28.04 -9.47 14.31
C VAL A 57 -28.69 -10.68 13.64
N PRO A 58 -29.82 -10.53 12.92
CA PRO A 58 -30.42 -11.63 12.17
C PRO A 58 -29.50 -12.10 11.04
N SER A 59 -29.04 -13.35 11.09
CA SER A 59 -28.12 -13.93 10.08
C SER A 59 -28.67 -13.84 8.66
N GLU A 60 -29.98 -13.99 8.50
CA GLU A 60 -30.69 -13.90 7.20
C GLU A 60 -30.48 -12.58 6.47
N LEU A 61 -30.21 -11.48 7.18
CA LEU A 61 -29.96 -10.17 6.59
C LEU A 61 -28.51 -9.99 6.13
N VAL A 62 -27.57 -10.67 6.79
CA VAL A 62 -26.12 -10.49 6.58
C VAL A 62 -25.55 -11.51 5.61
N GLU A 63 -26.02 -12.75 5.65
CA GLU A 63 -25.56 -13.85 4.79
C GLU A 63 -25.55 -13.50 3.29
N PRO A 64 -26.54 -12.79 2.72
CA PRO A 64 -26.50 -12.40 1.31
C PRO A 64 -25.42 -11.37 0.96
N ILE A 65 -24.90 -10.63 1.95
CA ILE A 65 -23.91 -9.57 1.75
C ILE A 65 -22.48 -10.13 1.84
N MET A 66 -22.25 -11.16 2.66
CA MET A 66 -20.92 -11.75 2.85
C MET A 66 -20.23 -12.19 1.55
N PRO A 67 -20.89 -12.87 0.58
CA PRO A 67 -20.28 -13.22 -0.71
C PRO A 67 -19.83 -11.99 -1.50
N ARG A 68 -20.54 -10.87 -1.39
CA ARG A 68 -20.24 -9.62 -2.10
C ARG A 68 -18.94 -9.01 -1.59
N ILE A 69 -18.78 -8.97 -0.27
CA ILE A 69 -17.54 -8.54 0.39
C ILE A 69 -16.39 -9.46 -0.02
N ARG A 70 -16.62 -10.78 0.05
CA ARG A 70 -15.62 -11.79 -0.36
C ARG A 70 -15.17 -11.56 -1.79
N ASN A 71 -16.09 -11.35 -2.74
CA ASN A 71 -15.78 -11.12 -4.16
C ASN A 71 -14.85 -9.92 -4.36
N VAL A 72 -15.13 -8.79 -3.70
CA VAL A 72 -14.29 -7.59 -3.78
C VAL A 72 -12.88 -7.87 -3.24
N LEU A 73 -12.78 -8.54 -2.10
CA LEU A 73 -11.49 -8.85 -1.45
C LEU A 73 -10.65 -9.83 -2.28
N VAL A 74 -11.23 -10.95 -2.74
CA VAL A 74 -10.49 -11.94 -3.56
C VAL A 74 -10.10 -11.35 -4.91
N ALA A 75 -10.97 -10.54 -5.54
CA ALA A 75 -10.65 -9.87 -6.79
C ALA A 75 -9.46 -8.91 -6.60
N PHE A 76 -9.38 -8.22 -5.46
CA PHE A 76 -8.25 -7.35 -5.16
C PHE A 76 -6.95 -8.15 -4.94
N SER A 77 -7.00 -9.26 -4.21
CA SER A 77 -5.82 -10.11 -4.00
C SER A 77 -5.26 -10.67 -5.32
N VAL A 78 -6.12 -11.01 -6.28
CA VAL A 78 -5.71 -11.40 -7.64
C VAL A 78 -5.13 -10.21 -8.40
N ARG A 79 -5.71 -9.02 -8.24
CA ARG A 79 -5.27 -7.80 -8.93
C ARG A 79 -3.89 -7.36 -8.46
N ASN A 80 -3.66 -7.37 -7.15
CA ASN A 80 -2.43 -6.90 -6.54
C ASN A 80 -1.86 -7.93 -5.55
N PRO A 81 -1.20 -9.00 -6.05
CA PRO A 81 -0.62 -10.05 -5.21
C PRO A 81 0.52 -9.58 -4.30
N SER A 82 1.11 -8.41 -4.59
CA SER A 82 2.19 -7.83 -3.77
C SER A 82 1.68 -7.32 -2.42
N VAL A 83 0.39 -6.97 -2.37
CA VAL A 83 -0.36 -6.61 -1.15
C VAL A 83 -1.16 -7.82 -0.67
N GLY A 84 -1.95 -8.43 -1.56
CA GLY A 84 -2.88 -9.50 -1.21
C GLY A 84 -4.04 -8.99 -0.35
N TYR A 85 -4.49 -9.81 0.60
CA TYR A 85 -5.48 -9.42 1.58
C TYR A 85 -4.83 -8.76 2.81
N VAL A 86 -5.41 -7.65 3.26
CA VAL A 86 -5.02 -6.97 4.49
C VAL A 86 -6.08 -7.24 5.55
N GLN A 87 -5.65 -7.80 6.68
CA GLN A 87 -6.55 -8.16 7.78
C GLN A 87 -7.34 -6.94 8.28
N GLY A 88 -8.65 -7.12 8.47
CA GLY A 88 -9.58 -6.05 8.85
C GLY A 88 -10.15 -5.23 7.69
N HIS A 89 -9.72 -5.47 6.44
CA HIS A 89 -10.27 -4.73 5.30
C HIS A 89 -11.67 -5.19 4.87
N ALA A 90 -12.21 -6.26 5.47
CA ALA A 90 -13.63 -6.59 5.37
C ALA A 90 -14.52 -5.41 5.80
N ASP A 91 -14.17 -4.71 6.89
CA ASP A 91 -14.89 -3.53 7.37
C ASP A 91 -14.81 -2.35 6.39
N VAL A 92 -13.65 -2.16 5.76
CA VAL A 92 -13.43 -1.16 4.71
C VAL A 92 -14.32 -1.42 3.50
N VAL A 93 -14.42 -2.67 3.07
CA VAL A 93 -15.29 -3.05 1.96
C VAL A 93 -16.77 -2.91 2.33
N CYS A 94 -17.16 -3.19 3.58
CA CYS A 94 -18.52 -2.91 4.07
C CYS A 94 -18.86 -1.42 3.95
N PHE A 95 -17.96 -0.54 4.40
CA PHE A 95 -18.11 0.90 4.25
C PHE A 95 -18.31 1.31 2.78
N LEU A 96 -17.50 0.77 1.87
CA LEU A 96 -17.60 1.06 0.44
C LEU A 96 -18.90 0.58 -0.20
N LEU A 97 -19.31 -0.66 0.11
CA LEU A 97 -20.56 -1.23 -0.38
C LEU A 97 -21.77 -0.45 0.11
N GLY A 98 -21.75 0.03 1.36
CA GLY A 98 -22.78 0.88 1.94
C GLY A 98 -22.91 2.25 1.29
N LYS A 99 -21.83 2.77 0.67
CA LYS A 99 -21.84 4.03 -0.07
C LYS A 99 -22.26 3.88 -1.53
N GLY A 100 -22.13 2.69 -2.10
CA GLY A 100 -22.42 2.39 -3.51
C GLY A 100 -23.91 2.32 -3.85
N THR A 101 -24.67 3.41 -3.66
CA THR A 101 -26.11 3.55 -4.02
C THR A 101 -27.02 2.41 -3.51
N ALA A 102 -28.32 2.45 -3.82
CA ALA A 102 -29.31 1.48 -3.34
C ALA A 102 -29.04 0.01 -3.76
N THR A 103 -28.07 -0.25 -4.64
CA THR A 103 -27.76 -1.59 -5.19
C THR A 103 -26.50 -2.25 -4.59
N CYS A 104 -25.75 -1.55 -3.71
CA CYS A 104 -24.45 -1.97 -3.16
C CYS A 104 -23.48 -2.50 -4.24
N ASP A 105 -23.28 -1.74 -5.31
CA ASP A 105 -22.51 -2.19 -6.48
C ASP A 105 -21.08 -2.67 -6.11
N GLU A 106 -20.83 -3.98 -6.28
CA GLU A 106 -19.55 -4.63 -5.99
C GLU A 106 -18.43 -4.11 -6.88
N GLU A 107 -18.73 -3.85 -8.16
CA GLU A 107 -17.73 -3.38 -9.11
C GLU A 107 -17.30 -1.96 -8.75
N GLN A 108 -18.25 -1.10 -8.38
CA GLN A 108 -17.94 0.25 -7.92
C GLN A 108 -17.11 0.22 -6.63
N ALA A 109 -17.52 -0.58 -5.64
CA ALA A 109 -16.78 -0.74 -4.38
C ALA A 109 -15.35 -1.26 -4.63
N PHE A 110 -15.20 -2.24 -5.52
CA PHE A 110 -13.92 -2.76 -5.94
C PHE A 110 -13.02 -1.67 -6.53
N TRP A 111 -13.49 -0.88 -7.50
CA TRP A 111 -12.65 0.14 -8.13
C TRP A 111 -12.30 1.30 -7.19
N LEU A 112 -13.19 1.65 -6.26
CA LEU A 112 -12.88 2.62 -5.21
C LEU A 112 -11.82 2.07 -4.24
N TYR A 113 -11.97 0.82 -3.80
CA TYR A 113 -10.99 0.14 -2.95
C TYR A 113 -9.62 0.10 -3.62
N VAL A 114 -9.56 -0.29 -4.91
CA VAL A 114 -8.33 -0.25 -5.70
C VAL A 114 -7.75 1.16 -5.75
N CYS A 115 -8.56 2.20 -5.98
CA CYS A 115 -8.07 3.58 -6.02
C CYS A 115 -7.42 4.00 -4.70
N VAL A 116 -8.04 3.69 -3.57
CA VAL A 116 -7.46 4.02 -2.25
C VAL A 116 -6.16 3.27 -2.02
N MET A 117 -6.16 1.95 -2.23
CA MET A 117 -5.00 1.10 -1.97
C MET A 117 -3.80 1.41 -2.89
N GLU A 118 -4.03 1.74 -4.17
CA GLU A 118 -2.95 1.91 -5.15
C GLU A 118 -2.53 3.38 -5.38
N ARG A 119 -3.38 4.38 -5.08
CA ARG A 119 -3.06 5.79 -5.35
C ARG A 119 -2.68 6.58 -4.11
N VAL A 120 -3.43 6.40 -3.03
CA VAL A 120 -3.22 7.19 -1.81
C VAL A 120 -1.92 6.76 -1.15
N PHE A 121 -1.71 5.46 -0.97
CA PHE A 121 -0.56 4.92 -0.26
C PHE A 121 0.59 4.58 -1.22
N PRO A 122 1.85 4.57 -0.71
CA PRO A 122 2.96 3.94 -1.41
C PRO A 122 2.66 2.47 -1.74
N HIS A 123 3.20 1.99 -2.86
CA HIS A 123 3.02 0.60 -3.30
C HIS A 123 3.45 -0.44 -2.24
N ASP A 124 4.42 -0.09 -1.39
CA ASP A 124 4.99 -0.94 -0.36
C ASP A 124 4.35 -0.74 1.02
N PHE A 125 3.35 0.13 1.13
CA PHE A 125 2.71 0.45 2.40
C PHE A 125 2.07 -0.79 3.03
N PHE A 126 1.21 -1.47 2.26
CA PHE A 126 0.57 -2.73 2.63
C PHE A 126 1.30 -3.95 2.08
N ALA A 127 2.61 -3.85 1.80
CA ALA A 127 3.35 -4.96 1.20
C ALA A 127 3.31 -6.22 2.07
N ARG A 128 3.13 -7.38 1.43
CA ARG A 128 3.31 -8.68 2.10
C ARG A 128 4.79 -9.01 2.32
N SER A 129 5.68 -8.57 1.44
CA SER A 129 7.09 -8.97 1.47
C SER A 129 8.02 -7.86 0.94
N PRO A 130 8.87 -7.26 1.81
CA PRO A 130 8.87 -7.39 3.26
C PRO A 130 7.56 -6.87 3.87
N ARG A 131 7.05 -7.54 4.91
CA ARG A 131 5.76 -7.18 5.53
C ARG A 131 5.75 -5.73 5.97
N LEU A 132 4.73 -4.97 5.54
CA LEU A 132 4.43 -3.62 5.98
C LEU A 132 5.62 -2.64 5.85
N HIS A 133 6.47 -2.88 4.85
CA HIS A 133 7.73 -2.16 4.70
C HIS A 133 7.55 -0.64 4.62
N GLY A 134 6.60 -0.17 3.80
CA GLY A 134 6.27 1.24 3.68
C GLY A 134 5.45 1.80 4.85
N PHE A 135 4.70 0.94 5.54
CA PHE A 135 3.90 1.30 6.72
C PHE A 135 4.75 1.64 7.94
N HIS A 136 5.95 1.04 8.05
CA HIS A 136 6.90 1.37 9.12
C HIS A 136 7.42 2.81 9.03
N VAL A 137 7.29 3.50 7.89
CA VAL A 137 7.76 4.89 7.78
C VAL A 137 6.91 5.86 8.59
N PRO A 138 5.58 5.99 8.36
CA PRO A 138 4.74 6.85 9.20
C PRO A 138 4.79 6.48 10.69
N CYS A 139 4.96 5.19 10.98
CA CYS A 139 4.90 4.63 12.33
C CYS A 139 6.26 4.51 13.03
N GLY A 140 7.34 4.94 12.37
CA GLY A 140 8.72 4.60 12.69
C GLY A 140 9.23 5.12 14.02
N TYR A 141 10.18 4.37 14.60
CA TYR A 141 10.75 4.56 15.94
C TYR A 141 11.80 5.69 16.07
N ASN A 142 12.12 6.40 14.98
CA ASN A 142 13.24 7.34 14.92
C ASN A 142 12.79 8.80 14.71
N ASN A 143 13.74 9.74 14.91
CA ASN A 143 13.62 11.22 14.89
C ASN A 143 13.05 11.87 13.60
N LEU A 144 12.46 11.09 12.69
CA LEU A 144 11.90 11.50 11.40
C LEU A 144 10.47 10.95 11.16
N SER A 145 9.79 10.49 12.20
CA SER A 145 8.44 9.92 12.14
C SER A 145 7.33 10.91 12.52
N PHE A 146 6.07 10.49 12.38
CA PHE A 146 4.90 11.18 12.93
C PHE A 146 5.09 11.66 14.38
N GLY A 147 5.73 10.84 15.22
CA GLY A 147 6.05 11.20 16.60
C GLY A 147 7.09 12.33 16.72
N SER A 148 7.99 12.46 15.76
CA SER A 148 9.03 13.51 15.76
C SER A 148 8.45 14.88 15.41
N CYS A 149 7.51 14.94 14.46
CA CYS A 149 6.73 16.15 14.19
C CYS A 149 5.95 16.58 15.43
N LEU A 150 5.39 15.63 16.19
CA LEU A 150 4.68 15.92 17.45
C LEU A 150 5.62 16.35 18.59
N CYS A 151 6.81 15.76 18.70
CA CYS A 151 7.82 16.19 19.67
C CYS A 151 8.27 17.65 19.44
N CYS A 152 8.21 18.15 18.21
CA CYS A 152 8.45 19.57 17.91
C CYS A 152 7.32 20.49 18.38
N LEU A 153 6.10 19.97 18.52
CA LEU A 153 4.92 20.76 18.88
C LEU A 153 4.73 20.87 20.38
N VAL A 154 5.04 19.79 21.12
CA VAL A 154 4.74 19.74 22.55
C VAL A 154 5.83 19.01 23.33
N VAL A 155 6.32 19.66 24.38
CA VAL A 155 7.17 19.03 25.40
C VAL A 155 6.26 18.21 26.31
N MET A 156 6.27 16.89 26.14
CA MET A 156 5.52 15.98 27.00
C MET A 156 6.34 15.51 28.20
N PRO A 157 5.70 15.21 29.35
CA PRO A 157 6.35 14.56 30.47
C PRO A 157 7.11 13.30 30.04
N THR A 158 8.29 13.06 30.61
CA THR A 158 9.19 11.95 30.25
C THR A 158 8.58 10.56 30.48
N GLN A 159 7.54 10.46 31.30
CA GLN A 159 6.79 9.24 31.57
C GLN A 159 5.81 8.84 30.44
N ILE A 160 5.58 9.73 29.48
CA ILE A 160 4.72 9.47 28.31
C ILE A 160 5.61 9.01 27.16
N ASP A 161 5.51 7.72 26.83
CA ASP A 161 6.07 7.19 25.59
C ASP A 161 5.18 7.60 24.40
N LEU A 162 5.38 8.84 23.94
CA LEU A 162 4.62 9.42 22.83
C LEU A 162 4.82 8.63 21.54
N LEU A 163 6.01 8.09 21.33
CA LEU A 163 6.35 7.31 20.15
C LEU A 163 5.52 6.02 20.08
N LEU A 164 5.42 5.28 21.20
CA LEU A 164 4.55 4.12 21.30
C LEU A 164 3.08 4.48 21.04
N VAL A 165 2.59 5.57 21.65
CA VAL A 165 1.20 6.03 21.44
C VAL A 165 0.93 6.34 19.98
N CYS A 166 1.86 7.06 19.33
CA CYS A 166 1.83 7.37 17.92
C CYS A 166 1.80 6.12 17.04
N SER A 167 2.71 5.16 17.27
CA SER A 167 2.75 3.92 16.49
C SER A 167 1.46 3.13 16.63
N LEU A 168 0.88 3.01 17.84
CA LEU A 168 -0.37 2.29 18.06
C LEU A 168 -1.57 2.97 17.38
N LEU A 169 -1.64 4.30 17.41
CA LEU A 169 -2.71 5.06 16.74
C LEU A 169 -2.55 5.02 15.22
N ALA A 170 -1.33 5.16 14.70
CA ALA A 170 -1.06 5.05 13.27
C ALA A 170 -1.39 3.65 12.73
N CYS A 171 -1.08 2.58 13.47
CA CYS A 171 -1.57 1.22 13.17
C CYS A 171 -3.08 1.16 13.08
N LYS A 172 -3.77 1.71 14.08
CA LYS A 172 -5.23 1.67 14.11
C LYS A 172 -5.86 2.47 12.98
N TRP A 173 -5.42 3.70 12.76
CA TRP A 173 -6.00 4.62 11.78
C TRP A 173 -5.63 4.30 10.34
N PHE A 174 -4.37 4.00 10.07
CA PHE A 174 -3.91 3.87 8.68
C PHE A 174 -4.16 2.48 8.12
N VAL A 175 -4.17 1.43 8.95
CA VAL A 175 -4.58 0.09 8.48
C VAL A 175 -6.08 0.05 8.20
N SER A 176 -6.91 0.57 9.12
CA SER A 176 -8.37 0.63 8.89
C SER A 176 -8.80 1.68 7.87
N LEU A 177 -7.88 2.49 7.34
CA LEU A 177 -8.22 3.62 6.47
C LEU A 177 -9.23 4.58 7.11
N TRP A 178 -9.15 4.74 8.43
CA TRP A 178 -10.06 5.49 9.32
C TRP A 178 -11.46 4.90 9.49
N VAL A 179 -11.76 3.74 8.90
CA VAL A 179 -13.05 3.06 9.07
C VAL A 179 -13.21 2.60 10.51
N GLY A 180 -14.34 2.97 11.14
CA GLY A 180 -14.60 2.72 12.56
C GLY A 180 -13.89 3.68 13.54
N GLU A 181 -13.06 4.59 13.04
CA GLU A 181 -12.29 5.54 13.85
C GLU A 181 -12.85 6.96 13.79
N LEU A 182 -13.57 7.29 12.71
CA LEU A 182 -14.26 8.55 12.49
C LEU A 182 -15.76 8.29 12.27
N SER A 183 -16.58 9.32 12.47
CA SER A 183 -17.98 9.26 12.03
C SER A 183 -18.05 9.14 10.51
N THR A 184 -19.11 8.49 10.01
CA THR A 184 -19.30 8.22 8.59
C THR A 184 -19.23 9.48 7.71
N ASP A 185 -19.81 10.60 8.18
CA ASP A 185 -19.81 11.86 7.44
C ASP A 185 -18.42 12.49 7.35
N VAL A 186 -17.63 12.39 8.41
CA VAL A 186 -16.24 12.85 8.42
C VAL A 186 -15.36 11.93 7.59
N LEU A 187 -15.55 10.62 7.69
CA LEU A 187 -14.80 9.64 6.92
C LEU A 187 -14.93 9.87 5.41
N VAL A 188 -16.14 10.18 4.92
CA VAL A 188 -16.38 10.56 3.53
C VAL A 188 -15.58 11.82 3.15
N GLN A 189 -15.60 12.87 3.97
CA GLN A 189 -14.82 14.10 3.71
C GLN A 189 -13.30 13.80 3.65
N VAL A 190 -12.83 12.92 4.53
CA VAL A 190 -11.43 12.50 4.58
C VAL A 190 -11.04 11.73 3.32
N TRP A 191 -11.87 10.76 2.89
CA TRP A 191 -11.63 9.98 1.68
C TRP A 191 -11.71 10.82 0.41
N ASP A 192 -12.69 11.74 0.33
CA ASP A 192 -12.79 12.70 -0.78
C ASP A 192 -11.49 13.50 -0.88
N THR A 193 -11.03 14.09 0.24
CA THR A 193 -9.76 14.83 0.28
C THR A 193 -8.59 13.95 -0.16
N MET A 194 -8.48 12.73 0.37
CA MET A 194 -7.38 11.81 0.04
C MET A 194 -7.34 11.42 -1.45
N LEU A 195 -8.51 11.32 -2.10
CA LEU A 195 -8.64 10.88 -3.48
C LEU A 195 -8.62 12.01 -4.51
N THR A 196 -9.09 13.21 -4.15
CA THR A 196 -9.24 14.33 -5.10
C THR A 196 -8.14 15.37 -4.99
N GLU A 197 -7.57 15.59 -3.81
CA GLU A 197 -6.54 16.63 -3.62
C GLU A 197 -5.18 16.17 -4.15
N PRO A 198 -4.40 17.04 -4.82
CA PRO A 198 -3.06 16.71 -5.31
C PRO A 198 -2.07 16.29 -4.21
N SER A 199 -2.32 16.67 -2.96
CA SER A 199 -1.57 16.27 -1.76
C SER A 199 -2.38 15.35 -0.84
N GLY A 200 -3.48 14.78 -1.33
CA GLY A 200 -4.34 13.87 -0.56
C GLY A 200 -3.61 12.64 -0.03
N SER A 201 -2.50 12.25 -0.68
CA SER A 201 -1.66 11.14 -0.23
C SER A 201 -0.97 11.35 1.11
N VAL A 202 -0.75 12.60 1.54
CA VAL A 202 -0.19 12.90 2.87
C VAL A 202 -1.28 13.19 3.91
N PHE A 203 -2.53 13.31 3.48
CA PHE A 203 -3.62 13.81 4.32
C PHE A 203 -3.90 12.92 5.53
N HIS A 204 -3.80 11.59 5.38
CA HIS A 204 -3.95 10.67 6.53
C HIS A 204 -2.94 10.97 7.64
N LEU A 205 -1.69 11.29 7.31
CA LEU A 205 -0.67 11.65 8.29
C LEU A 205 -1.02 12.98 8.98
N LEU A 206 -1.41 13.98 8.19
CA LEU A 206 -1.77 15.31 8.68
C LEU A 206 -3.01 15.28 9.57
N LEU A 207 -4.00 14.47 9.22
CA LEU A 207 -5.20 14.27 10.02
C LEU A 207 -4.84 13.65 11.37
N GLY A 208 -3.92 12.67 11.40
CA GLY A 208 -3.38 12.15 12.64
C GLY A 208 -2.75 13.26 13.49
N LEU A 209 -1.93 14.13 12.90
CA LEU A 209 -1.24 15.21 13.62
C LEU A 209 -2.26 16.20 14.19
N GLU A 210 -3.30 16.52 13.41
CA GLU A 210 -4.40 17.38 13.83
C GLU A 210 -5.14 16.77 15.04
N MET A 211 -5.44 15.46 15.02
CA MET A 211 -6.12 14.81 16.16
C MET A 211 -5.30 14.92 17.44
N PHE A 212 -3.99 14.77 17.35
CA PHE A 212 -3.10 14.98 18.49
C PHE A 212 -3.07 16.45 18.91
N SER A 213 -2.88 17.39 17.98
CA SER A 213 -2.82 18.82 18.28
C SER A 213 -4.07 19.26 19.03
N LEU A 214 -5.25 18.93 18.51
CA LEU A 214 -6.52 19.30 19.13
C LEU A 214 -6.71 18.65 20.51
N THR A 215 -6.21 17.42 20.70
CA THR A 215 -6.26 16.75 22.00
C THR A 215 -5.35 17.41 23.02
N LEU A 216 -4.15 17.81 22.58
CA LEU A 216 -3.17 18.48 23.45
C LEU A 216 -3.64 19.89 23.81
N ASP A 217 -4.29 20.60 22.89
CA ASP A 217 -4.91 21.91 23.15
C ASP A 217 -6.03 21.80 24.18
N ASP A 218 -6.94 20.83 24.04
CA ASP A 218 -8.03 20.58 25.00
C ASP A 218 -7.50 20.20 26.40
N ALA A 219 -6.37 19.49 26.46
CA ALA A 219 -5.79 19.00 27.70
C ALA A 219 -4.68 19.91 28.25
N LYS A 220 -4.39 21.05 27.61
CA LYS A 220 -3.23 21.90 27.91
C LYS A 220 -3.17 22.32 29.37
N ASP A 221 -4.29 22.81 29.90
CA ASP A 221 -4.38 23.23 31.30
C ASP A 221 -4.13 22.06 32.26
N ARG A 222 -4.70 20.89 31.95
CA ARG A 222 -4.55 19.67 32.74
C ARG A 222 -3.12 19.13 32.74
N PHE A 223 -2.43 19.20 31.59
CA PHE A 223 -1.01 18.84 31.49
C PHE A 223 -0.13 19.72 32.38
N HIS A 224 -0.50 20.99 32.55
CA HIS A 224 0.24 21.91 33.42
C HIS A 224 -0.12 21.73 34.90
N THR A 225 -1.37 21.43 35.25
CA THR A 225 -1.81 21.34 36.65
C THR A 225 -1.58 19.98 37.29
N THR A 226 -1.76 18.88 36.55
CA THR A 226 -1.67 17.50 37.07
C THR A 226 -0.89 16.57 36.13
N PRO A 227 0.39 16.85 35.83
CA PRO A 227 1.17 16.08 34.87
C PRO A 227 1.31 14.59 35.23
N ASP A 228 1.30 14.26 36.53
CA ASP A 228 1.44 12.90 37.05
C ASP A 228 0.23 12.00 36.77
N GLU A 229 -0.93 12.59 36.43
CA GLU A 229 -2.12 11.84 36.03
C GLU A 229 -2.03 11.34 34.58
N PHE A 230 -1.11 11.87 33.78
CA PHE A 230 -0.97 11.52 32.37
C PHE A 230 0.05 10.41 32.17
N ASN A 231 -0.42 9.34 31.53
CA ASN A 231 0.39 8.25 31.03
C ASN A 231 0.04 7.96 29.56
N SER A 232 0.87 7.15 28.89
CA SER A 232 0.68 6.78 27.48
C SER A 232 -0.72 6.22 27.18
N SER A 233 -1.31 5.43 28.09
CA SER A 233 -2.66 4.86 27.90
C SER A 233 -3.75 5.93 27.93
N LEU A 234 -3.65 6.91 28.83
CA LEU A 234 -4.60 8.01 28.90
C LEU A 234 -4.51 8.87 27.65
N VAL A 235 -3.30 9.25 27.22
CA VAL A 235 -3.11 10.04 25.98
C VAL A 235 -3.70 9.31 24.78
N TYR A 236 -3.40 8.02 24.63
CA TYR A 236 -3.98 7.18 23.59
C TYR A 236 -5.52 7.24 23.58
N LYS A 237 -6.16 7.08 24.74
CA LYS A 237 -7.63 7.12 24.87
C LYS A 237 -8.22 8.49 24.56
N LEU A 238 -7.57 9.57 25.02
CA LEU A 238 -8.02 10.94 24.76
C LEU A 238 -7.99 11.24 23.26
N VAL A 239 -6.89 10.89 22.59
CA VAL A 239 -6.76 11.11 21.14
C VAL A 239 -7.78 10.28 20.34
N GLN A 240 -8.05 9.04 20.74
CA GLN A 240 -9.13 8.24 20.14
C GLN A 240 -10.51 8.86 20.34
N THR A 241 -10.78 9.34 21.55
CA THR A 241 -12.07 9.98 21.86
C THR A 241 -12.24 11.24 21.02
N LYS A 242 -11.16 12.02 20.83
CA LYS A 242 -11.16 13.21 19.98
C LYS A 242 -11.46 12.86 18.52
N ALA A 243 -10.81 11.82 17.98
CA ALA A 243 -11.05 11.37 16.61
C ALA A 243 -12.52 10.95 16.39
N ARG A 244 -13.09 10.16 17.31
CA ARG A 244 -14.49 9.72 17.23
C ARG A 244 -15.51 10.84 17.42
N GLY A 245 -15.15 11.86 18.20
CA GLY A 245 -16.02 12.99 18.52
C GLY A 245 -15.94 14.15 17.54
N ILE A 246 -15.06 14.12 16.52
CA ILE A 246 -14.94 15.22 15.58
C ILE A 246 -16.15 15.27 14.64
N ALA A 247 -16.76 16.45 14.52
CA ALA A 247 -17.95 16.64 13.69
C ALA A 247 -17.59 17.05 12.25
N HIS A 248 -16.46 17.72 12.06
CA HIS A 248 -16.04 18.25 10.76
C HIS A 248 -14.52 18.40 10.69
N VAL A 249 -13.96 18.13 9.52
CA VAL A 249 -12.53 18.27 9.24
C VAL A 249 -12.33 19.35 8.18
N ASP A 250 -11.67 20.45 8.54
CA ASP A 250 -11.29 21.49 7.58
C ASP A 250 -10.03 21.06 6.81
N ALA A 251 -10.25 20.28 5.75
CA ALA A 251 -9.18 19.75 4.90
C ALA A 251 -8.27 20.85 4.33
N ARG A 252 -8.83 22.00 3.95
CA ARG A 252 -8.06 23.11 3.38
C ARG A 252 -7.13 23.70 4.42
N ARG A 253 -7.61 23.93 5.66
CA ARG A 253 -6.77 24.40 6.76
C ARG A 253 -5.67 23.39 7.09
N ILE A 254 -5.99 22.11 7.19
CA ILE A 254 -5.01 21.07 7.52
C ILE A 254 -3.92 20.99 6.45
N LEU A 255 -4.29 21.01 5.16
CA LEU A 255 -3.34 20.98 4.05
C LEU A 255 -2.49 22.26 3.98
N ALA A 256 -3.05 23.43 4.28
CA ALA A 256 -2.30 24.68 4.35
C ALA A 256 -1.31 24.69 5.53
N ASN A 257 -1.77 24.24 6.70
CA ASN A 257 -0.97 24.11 7.91
C ASN A 257 0.17 23.10 7.76
N ALA A 258 -0.03 22.06 6.94
CA ALA A 258 1.00 21.06 6.67
C ALA A 258 2.32 21.69 6.22
N GLN A 259 2.25 22.63 5.27
CA GLN A 259 3.44 23.29 4.74
C GLN A 259 4.00 24.33 5.69
N THR A 260 3.14 25.11 6.36
CA THR A 260 3.55 26.26 7.16
C THR A 260 3.99 25.89 8.59
N LEU A 261 3.31 24.96 9.24
CA LEU A 261 3.57 24.55 10.62
C LEU A 261 4.54 23.36 10.68
N TYR A 262 4.37 22.38 9.80
CA TYR A 262 5.11 21.13 9.87
C TYR A 262 6.19 20.99 8.80
N GLY A 263 6.18 21.84 7.77
CA GLY A 263 7.04 21.66 6.60
C GLY A 263 6.76 20.36 5.84
N ILE A 264 5.60 19.74 6.05
CA ILE A 264 5.23 18.46 5.44
C ILE A 264 4.52 18.72 4.12
N ASN A 265 5.10 18.20 3.05
CA ASN A 265 4.46 18.04 1.75
C ASN A 265 4.78 16.64 1.19
N GLU A 266 4.30 16.32 -0.01
CA GLU A 266 4.56 15.01 -0.62
C GLU A 266 6.05 14.69 -0.77
N GLU A 267 6.87 15.69 -1.11
CA GLU A 267 8.32 15.54 -1.30
C GLU A 267 9.02 15.29 0.03
N ALA A 268 8.73 16.09 1.05
CA ALA A 268 9.25 15.91 2.40
C ALA A 268 8.86 14.54 2.97
N LEU A 269 7.63 14.06 2.72
CA LEU A 269 7.21 12.73 3.14
C LEU A 269 7.96 11.62 2.40
N GLU A 270 8.19 11.77 1.09
CA GLU A 270 9.00 10.81 0.34
C GLU A 270 10.45 10.79 0.84
N ASP A 271 10.96 11.91 1.33
CA ASP A 271 12.30 12.03 1.90
C ASP A 271 12.41 11.35 3.26
N MET A 272 11.40 11.55 4.10
CA MET A 272 11.27 10.79 5.34
C MET A 272 11.23 9.28 5.04
N ARG A 273 10.45 8.85 4.03
CA ARG A 273 10.44 7.45 3.55
C ARG A 273 11.80 6.97 3.09
N SER A 274 12.51 7.74 2.27
CA SER A 274 13.86 7.38 1.82
C SER A 274 14.85 7.24 2.98
N ASN A 275 14.77 8.13 3.97
CA ASN A 275 15.66 8.07 5.14
C ASN A 275 15.37 6.86 6.02
N VAL A 276 14.09 6.59 6.31
CA VAL A 276 13.71 5.42 7.11
C VAL A 276 14.08 4.11 6.38
N ARG A 277 13.93 4.03 5.06
CA ARG A 277 14.35 2.85 4.29
C ARG A 277 15.87 2.59 4.33
N ARG A 278 16.70 3.58 4.69
CA ARG A 278 18.15 3.39 4.91
C ARG A 278 18.46 2.71 6.24
N GLU A 279 17.50 2.61 7.16
CA GLU A 279 17.71 1.96 8.44
C GLU A 279 18.17 0.50 8.22
N PRO A 280 19.24 0.05 8.90
CA PRO A 280 19.83 -1.26 8.64
C PRO A 280 18.83 -2.41 8.68
N ARG A 281 17.86 -2.36 9.60
CA ARG A 281 16.82 -3.39 9.74
C ARG A 281 15.89 -3.44 8.53
N LEU A 282 15.38 -2.29 8.10
CA LEU A 282 14.46 -2.18 6.97
C LEU A 282 15.18 -2.48 5.66
N ARG A 283 16.35 -1.86 5.46
CA ARG A 283 17.20 -2.12 4.29
C ARG A 283 17.54 -3.60 4.18
N HIS A 284 17.98 -4.24 5.26
CA HIS A 284 18.31 -5.66 5.24
C HIS A 284 17.10 -6.52 4.85
N ALA A 285 15.92 -6.24 5.41
CA ALA A 285 14.70 -6.96 5.05
C ALA A 285 14.35 -6.83 3.55
N GLU A 286 14.46 -5.63 2.99
CA GLU A 286 14.27 -5.39 1.54
C GLU A 286 15.27 -6.19 0.71
N LEU A 287 16.56 -6.12 1.05
CA LEU A 287 17.62 -6.83 0.33
C LEU A 287 17.46 -8.36 0.39
N VAL A 288 17.05 -8.91 1.54
CA VAL A 288 16.79 -10.35 1.69
C VAL A 288 15.66 -10.81 0.78
N VAL A 289 14.58 -10.02 0.68
CA VAL A 289 13.47 -10.32 -0.25
C VAL A 289 13.95 -10.22 -1.69
N LEU A 290 14.72 -9.19 -2.05
CA LEU A 290 15.28 -9.06 -3.39
C LEU A 290 16.24 -10.20 -3.77
N GLY A 291 17.05 -10.67 -2.83
CA GLY A 291 17.94 -11.81 -3.07
C GLY A 291 17.21 -13.12 -3.39
N ARG A 292 15.93 -13.26 -2.98
CA ARG A 292 15.08 -14.41 -3.36
C ARG A 292 14.46 -14.26 -4.74
N HIS A 293 14.37 -13.03 -5.25
CA HIS A 293 13.71 -12.68 -6.51
C HIS A 293 14.68 -12.02 -7.49
N THR A 294 15.98 -12.25 -7.34
CA THR A 294 17.02 -11.80 -8.26
C THR A 294 18.20 -12.76 -8.19
N HIS A 295 19.07 -12.69 -9.19
CA HIS A 295 20.33 -13.43 -9.26
C HIS A 295 21.51 -12.60 -8.73
N PHE A 296 21.25 -11.46 -8.11
CA PHE A 296 22.28 -10.60 -7.55
C PHE A 296 22.68 -11.06 -6.14
N SER A 297 23.98 -10.95 -5.85
CA SER A 297 24.48 -11.13 -4.49
C SER A 297 23.99 -10.01 -3.57
N MET A 298 23.99 -10.25 -2.26
CA MET A 298 23.64 -9.23 -1.27
C MET A 298 24.53 -7.97 -1.38
N VAL A 299 25.80 -8.14 -1.77
CA VAL A 299 26.73 -7.01 -1.96
C VAL A 299 26.34 -6.18 -3.19
N GLU A 300 25.98 -6.83 -4.29
CA GLU A 300 25.50 -6.15 -5.49
C GLU A 300 24.16 -5.44 -5.24
N LEU A 301 23.22 -6.11 -4.57
CA LEU A 301 21.93 -5.51 -4.19
C LEU A 301 22.11 -4.31 -3.24
N ALA A 302 23.06 -4.38 -2.31
CA ALA A 302 23.37 -3.26 -1.43
C ALA A 302 23.90 -2.06 -2.23
N ARG A 303 24.85 -2.28 -3.14
CA ARG A 303 25.38 -1.22 -4.03
C ARG A 303 24.29 -0.63 -4.91
N PHE A 304 23.46 -1.50 -5.49
CA PHE A 304 22.34 -1.09 -6.32
C PHE A 304 21.36 -0.19 -5.58
N HIS A 305 21.02 -0.54 -4.34
CA HIS A 305 20.18 0.27 -3.48
C HIS A 305 20.82 1.64 -3.19
N ASP A 306 22.11 1.70 -2.90
CA ASP A 306 22.82 2.98 -2.68
C ASP A 306 22.85 3.85 -3.95
N GLU A 307 23.10 3.25 -5.11
CA GLU A 307 23.07 3.96 -6.40
C GLU A 307 21.67 4.47 -6.75
N PHE A 308 20.62 3.66 -6.52
CA PHE A 308 19.25 4.08 -6.73
C PHE A 308 18.88 5.27 -5.84
N LEU A 309 19.27 5.22 -4.56
CA LEU A 309 19.06 6.34 -3.63
C LEU A 309 19.86 7.58 -4.05
N PHE A 310 21.08 7.42 -4.55
CA PHE A 310 21.90 8.51 -5.06
C PHE A 310 21.26 9.16 -6.29
N LEU A 311 20.84 8.36 -7.28
CA LEU A 311 20.17 8.85 -8.49
C LEU A 311 18.89 9.60 -8.14
N ARG A 312 18.11 9.09 -7.19
CA ARG A 312 16.91 9.77 -6.69
C ARG A 312 17.24 11.12 -6.05
N TYR A 313 18.29 11.19 -5.23
CA TYR A 313 18.75 12.44 -4.63
C TYR A 313 19.21 13.44 -5.70
N PHE A 314 20.02 13.00 -6.67
CA PHE A 314 20.55 13.85 -7.74
C PHE A 314 19.47 14.31 -8.73
N SER A 315 18.45 13.47 -8.99
CA SER A 315 17.32 13.86 -9.82
C SER A 315 16.55 15.05 -9.25
N LYS A 316 16.51 15.23 -7.92
CA LYS A 316 15.87 16.41 -7.30
C LYS A 316 16.58 17.71 -7.63
N THR A 317 17.90 17.69 -7.72
CA THR A 317 18.70 18.86 -8.07
C THR A 317 18.56 19.27 -9.53
N CYS A 318 18.13 18.35 -10.41
CA CYS A 318 18.11 18.58 -11.86
C CYS A 318 16.71 18.65 -12.50
N ASP A 319 15.64 18.11 -11.88
CA ASP A 319 14.29 18.23 -12.44
C ASP A 319 13.17 18.06 -11.39
N ARG A 320 12.29 19.08 -11.28
CA ARG A 320 11.17 19.13 -10.32
C ARG A 320 9.99 18.27 -10.76
N ASN A 321 10.07 16.96 -10.62
CA ASN A 321 8.89 16.11 -10.72
C ASN A 321 8.78 15.14 -9.55
N LYS A 322 7.57 15.09 -8.99
CA LYS A 322 7.10 14.34 -7.80
C LYS A 322 7.27 12.82 -7.91
N LEU A 323 8.50 12.31 -7.97
CA LEU A 323 8.72 10.92 -8.37
C LEU A 323 8.79 9.96 -7.18
N ARG A 324 7.79 9.07 -7.10
CA ARG A 324 7.76 7.87 -6.24
C ARG A 324 8.61 6.70 -6.81
N GLY A 325 9.66 6.98 -7.59
CA GLY A 325 10.50 5.97 -8.28
C GLY A 325 11.04 6.46 -9.63
N LEU A 326 11.65 5.57 -10.42
CA LEU A 326 12.12 5.91 -11.78
C LEU A 326 10.95 5.87 -12.76
N ARG A 327 10.75 6.92 -13.58
CA ARG A 327 9.72 6.87 -14.63
C ARG A 327 10.06 5.80 -15.66
N LEU A 328 9.06 5.00 -16.03
CA LEU A 328 9.21 3.91 -16.98
C LEU A 328 9.82 4.37 -18.30
N GLU A 329 9.41 5.53 -18.82
CA GLU A 329 9.91 6.09 -20.09
C GLU A 329 11.43 6.37 -20.07
N HIS A 330 11.94 6.86 -18.94
CA HIS A 330 13.38 7.12 -18.78
C HIS A 330 14.14 5.80 -18.67
N PHE A 331 13.56 4.84 -17.95
CA PHE A 331 14.12 3.52 -17.77
C PHE A 331 14.16 2.73 -19.10
N GLU A 332 13.09 2.75 -19.89
CA GLU A 332 13.02 2.16 -21.23
C GLU A 332 14.17 2.64 -22.12
N GLY A 333 14.41 3.96 -22.12
CA GLY A 333 15.47 4.58 -22.90
C GLY A 333 16.89 4.22 -22.43
N VAL A 334 17.10 3.93 -21.13
CA VAL A 334 18.38 3.43 -20.61
C VAL A 334 18.58 1.97 -20.98
N ILE A 335 17.56 1.13 -20.78
CA ILE A 335 17.64 -0.30 -21.09
C ILE A 335 17.89 -0.53 -22.59
N ALA A 336 17.16 0.16 -23.46
CA ALA A 336 17.35 0.03 -24.91
C ALA A 336 18.72 0.49 -25.42
N ARG A 337 19.46 1.31 -24.65
CA ARG A 337 20.83 1.73 -24.98
C ARG A 337 21.88 0.71 -24.53
N HIS A 338 21.66 0.07 -23.40
CA HIS A 338 22.66 -0.81 -22.77
C HIS A 338 22.44 -2.29 -23.05
N PHE A 339 21.24 -2.68 -23.50
CA PHE A 339 20.90 -4.05 -23.84
C PHE A 339 20.55 -4.15 -25.33
N PRO A 340 20.88 -5.28 -25.99
CA PRO A 340 20.64 -5.47 -27.43
C PRO A 340 19.17 -5.82 -27.73
N CYS A 341 18.24 -5.03 -27.20
CA CYS A 341 16.79 -5.21 -27.30
C CYS A 341 16.09 -3.94 -27.82
N SER A 342 15.01 -4.12 -28.58
CA SER A 342 14.19 -3.00 -29.07
C SER A 342 13.33 -2.42 -27.94
N LEU A 343 12.91 -1.16 -28.07
CA LEU A 343 11.99 -0.52 -27.12
C LEU A 343 10.68 -1.32 -26.95
N MET A 344 10.21 -1.98 -28.02
CA MET A 344 9.04 -2.85 -27.98
C MET A 344 9.28 -4.07 -27.06
N GLN A 345 10.44 -4.71 -27.18
CA GLN A 345 10.81 -5.85 -26.33
C GLN A 345 10.90 -5.45 -24.85
N VAL A 346 11.45 -4.27 -24.56
CA VAL A 346 11.50 -3.73 -23.18
C VAL A 346 10.08 -3.49 -22.65
N ARG A 347 9.20 -2.86 -23.43
CA ARG A 347 7.80 -2.63 -23.04
C ARG A 347 7.03 -3.92 -22.77
N MET A 348 7.26 -4.95 -23.56
CA MET A 348 6.64 -6.25 -23.36
C MET A 348 7.15 -6.94 -22.10
N LEU A 349 8.46 -6.90 -21.84
CA LEU A 349 9.05 -7.42 -20.60
C LEU A 349 8.44 -6.72 -19.37
N LEU A 350 8.33 -5.39 -19.41
CA LEU A 350 7.71 -4.58 -18.36
C LEU A 350 6.23 -4.92 -18.16
N ALA A 351 5.50 -5.17 -19.26
CA ALA A 351 4.10 -5.58 -19.21
C ALA A 351 3.91 -6.98 -18.58
N VAL A 352 4.80 -7.93 -18.87
CA VAL A 352 4.80 -9.28 -18.27
C VAL A 352 5.11 -9.21 -16.78
N LEU A 353 6.14 -8.45 -16.41
CA LEU A 353 6.58 -8.35 -15.03
C LEU A 353 5.58 -7.61 -14.13
N ARG A 354 4.72 -6.74 -14.68
CA ARG A 354 3.75 -5.91 -13.92
C ARG A 354 4.38 -5.10 -12.77
N LEU A 355 5.68 -4.81 -12.87
CA LEU A 355 6.46 -4.18 -11.79
C LEU A 355 6.31 -2.65 -11.73
N ALA A 356 5.53 -2.06 -12.64
CA ALA A 356 5.25 -0.64 -12.65
C ALA A 356 3.80 -0.37 -12.22
N SER A 357 3.63 0.23 -11.04
CA SER A 357 2.35 0.82 -10.66
C SER A 357 2.30 2.26 -11.18
N ALA A 358 1.26 2.59 -11.94
CA ALA A 358 1.06 3.92 -12.54
C ALA A 358 2.27 4.47 -13.35
N GLY A 359 3.06 3.60 -13.99
CA GLY A 359 4.21 4.02 -14.81
C GLY A 359 5.48 4.38 -14.02
N ILE A 360 5.51 4.05 -12.72
CA ILE A 360 6.66 4.28 -11.85
C ILE A 360 7.30 2.94 -11.49
N LEU A 361 8.61 2.84 -11.73
CA LEU A 361 9.41 1.66 -11.41
C LEU A 361 10.03 1.82 -10.02
N THR A 362 9.81 0.80 -9.19
CA THR A 362 10.33 0.71 -7.82
C THR A 362 11.78 0.20 -7.83
N ASN A 363 12.50 0.35 -6.71
CA ASN A 363 13.83 -0.21 -6.57
C ASN A 363 13.82 -1.74 -6.78
N SER A 364 12.81 -2.40 -6.22
CA SER A 364 12.58 -3.84 -6.40
C SER A 364 12.32 -4.22 -7.84
N GLY A 365 11.44 -3.47 -8.52
CA GLY A 365 11.12 -3.69 -9.93
C GLY A 365 12.36 -3.55 -10.82
N ASN A 366 13.17 -2.53 -10.56
CA ASN A 366 14.41 -2.29 -11.29
C ASN A 366 15.42 -3.44 -11.11
N ALA A 367 15.65 -3.90 -9.88
CA ALA A 367 16.54 -5.02 -9.59
C ALA A 367 16.07 -6.31 -10.28
N GLN A 368 14.77 -6.60 -10.26
CA GLN A 368 14.19 -7.79 -10.91
C GLN A 368 14.33 -7.75 -12.43
N ILE A 369 14.08 -6.59 -13.07
CA ILE A 369 14.26 -6.43 -14.51
C ILE A 369 15.73 -6.63 -14.89
N LEU A 370 16.65 -5.93 -14.22
CA LEU A 370 18.07 -6.05 -14.52
C LEU A 370 18.59 -7.47 -14.29
N SER A 371 18.14 -8.13 -13.23
CA SER A 371 18.47 -9.53 -12.97
C SER A 371 18.00 -10.44 -14.11
N THR A 372 16.75 -10.28 -14.54
CA THR A 372 16.14 -11.05 -15.64
C THR A 372 16.84 -10.79 -16.98
N MET A 373 17.39 -9.59 -17.17
CA MET A 373 18.05 -9.20 -18.43
C MET A 373 19.54 -9.50 -18.48
N SER A 374 20.23 -9.58 -17.34
CA SER A 374 21.70 -9.57 -17.31
C SER A 374 22.35 -10.73 -16.54
N ARG A 375 21.60 -11.53 -15.76
CA ARG A 375 22.18 -12.54 -14.87
C ARG A 375 21.47 -13.88 -14.97
N GLY A 376 22.26 -14.96 -14.92
CA GLY A 376 21.79 -16.34 -15.02
C GLY A 376 21.82 -16.86 -16.46
N SER A 377 21.72 -18.18 -16.59
CA SER A 377 21.46 -18.87 -17.86
C SER A 377 20.09 -18.45 -18.45
N PRO A 378 19.86 -18.66 -19.76
CA PRO A 378 18.55 -18.38 -20.37
C PRO A 378 17.38 -19.04 -19.61
N GLU A 379 17.60 -20.26 -19.10
CA GLU A 379 16.63 -21.01 -18.31
C GLU A 379 16.33 -20.33 -16.97
N GLU A 380 17.37 -19.97 -16.21
CA GLU A 380 17.22 -19.28 -14.91
C GLU A 380 16.55 -17.91 -15.07
N ARG A 381 16.86 -17.20 -16.17
CA ARG A 381 16.23 -15.93 -16.52
C ARG A 381 14.74 -16.10 -16.87
N LEU A 382 14.36 -17.18 -17.56
CA LEU A 382 12.94 -17.54 -17.78
C LEU A 382 12.22 -17.83 -16.46
N GLN A 383 12.81 -18.67 -15.62
CA GLN A 383 12.24 -19.00 -14.31
C GLN A 383 12.01 -17.76 -13.48
N LEU A 384 12.97 -16.84 -13.49
CA LEU A 384 12.86 -15.59 -12.75
C LEU A 384 11.75 -14.70 -13.32
N LEU A 385 11.64 -14.60 -14.65
CA LEU A 385 10.58 -13.87 -15.33
C LEU A 385 9.20 -14.41 -14.94
N PHE A 386 9.00 -15.73 -14.97
CA PHE A 386 7.73 -16.36 -14.58
C PHE A 386 7.40 -16.10 -13.11
N ARG A 387 8.36 -16.34 -12.21
CA ARG A 387 8.22 -16.06 -10.78
C ARG A 387 7.86 -14.60 -10.49
N CYS A 388 8.53 -13.64 -11.12
CA CYS A 388 8.23 -12.22 -10.94
C CYS A 388 6.88 -11.80 -11.55
N SER A 389 6.42 -12.47 -12.62
CA SER A 389 5.13 -12.18 -13.25
C SER A 389 3.92 -12.79 -12.53
N GLY A 390 4.14 -13.67 -11.54
CA GLY A 390 3.09 -14.41 -10.85
C GLY A 390 2.40 -15.48 -11.71
N ILE A 391 3.02 -15.87 -12.83
CA ILE A 391 2.62 -17.03 -13.64
C ILE A 391 3.26 -18.25 -12.95
N THR A 392 2.43 -19.13 -12.38
CA THR A 392 2.89 -20.24 -11.53
C THR A 392 3.71 -21.28 -12.30
N ASP A 393 4.84 -21.67 -11.71
CA ASP A 393 5.55 -22.93 -11.97
C ASP A 393 4.65 -24.10 -11.52
N ASP A 394 4.05 -24.84 -12.45
CA ASP A 394 3.41 -26.13 -12.15
C ASP A 394 4.46 -27.23 -11.92
N GLY A 395 5.56 -26.96 -11.19
CA GLY A 395 6.55 -27.95 -10.73
C GLY A 395 7.24 -28.85 -11.79
N ASN A 396 6.86 -28.74 -13.06
CA ASN A 396 7.27 -29.57 -14.18
C ASN A 396 7.79 -28.64 -15.28
N PHE A 397 9.10 -28.48 -15.31
CA PHE A 397 9.81 -27.75 -16.36
C PHE A 397 9.44 -28.15 -17.82
N PRO A 398 8.97 -29.38 -18.13
CA PRO A 398 8.51 -29.69 -19.48
C PRO A 398 7.22 -28.97 -19.91
N ASP A 399 6.38 -28.52 -18.97
CA ASP A 399 5.08 -27.89 -19.26
C ASP A 399 5.11 -26.35 -19.21
N ALA A 400 6.24 -25.74 -18.84
CA ALA A 400 6.44 -24.29 -18.96
C ALA A 400 6.32 -23.82 -20.44
N LEU A 401 6.67 -24.68 -21.40
CA LEU A 401 6.41 -24.48 -22.83
C LEU A 401 4.92 -24.50 -23.19
N GLY A 402 4.09 -25.21 -22.41
CA GLY A 402 2.64 -25.23 -22.51
C GLY A 402 2.01 -23.93 -22.00
N SER A 403 2.46 -23.40 -20.86
CA SER A 403 2.04 -22.07 -20.35
C SER A 403 2.52 -20.93 -21.25
N ILE A 404 3.67 -21.11 -21.90
CA ILE A 404 4.19 -20.25 -22.95
C ILE A 404 3.20 -20.19 -24.14
N SER A 405 2.52 -21.29 -24.50
CA SER A 405 1.52 -21.31 -25.59
C SER A 405 0.25 -20.48 -25.32
N ALA A 406 -0.02 -20.15 -24.06
CA ALA A 406 -1.11 -19.26 -23.64
C ALA A 406 -0.74 -17.76 -23.73
N LEU A 407 0.55 -17.43 -23.83
CA LEU A 407 1.02 -16.09 -24.12
C LEU A 407 0.96 -15.87 -25.64
N SER A 408 0.54 -14.69 -26.11
CA SER A 408 0.52 -14.38 -27.55
C SER A 408 1.89 -14.66 -28.18
N GLY A 409 1.94 -15.18 -29.41
CA GLY A 409 3.19 -15.56 -30.09
C GLY A 409 4.26 -14.46 -30.15
N GLU A 410 3.86 -13.19 -30.04
CA GLU A 410 4.79 -12.04 -29.92
C GLU A 410 5.57 -12.02 -28.60
N ILE A 411 4.95 -12.43 -27.48
CA ILE A 411 5.57 -12.47 -26.14
C ILE A 411 6.63 -13.59 -26.11
N GLN A 412 6.30 -14.75 -26.69
CA GLN A 412 7.23 -15.86 -26.90
C GLN A 412 8.49 -15.44 -27.65
N TYR A 413 8.30 -14.82 -28.81
CA TYR A 413 9.39 -14.38 -29.68
C TYR A 413 10.27 -13.34 -28.99
N CYS A 414 9.68 -12.41 -28.26
CA CYS A 414 10.42 -11.36 -27.55
C CYS A 414 11.22 -11.90 -26.35
N ILE A 415 10.63 -12.82 -25.58
CA ILE A 415 11.30 -13.50 -24.47
C ILE A 415 12.49 -14.32 -25.02
N SER A 416 12.29 -15.09 -26.09
CA SER A 416 13.37 -15.85 -26.75
C SER A 416 14.48 -14.93 -27.29
N ALA A 417 14.14 -13.79 -27.90
CA ALA A 417 15.11 -12.83 -28.41
C ALA A 417 15.87 -12.05 -27.32
N LEU A 418 15.25 -11.79 -26.17
CA LEU A 418 15.87 -11.13 -25.01
C LEU A 418 16.82 -12.06 -24.25
N LEU A 419 16.52 -13.37 -24.24
CA LEU A 419 17.24 -14.37 -23.47
C LEU A 419 18.28 -15.13 -24.27
N GLY A 420 18.10 -15.23 -25.59
CA GLY A 420 19.01 -15.91 -26.52
C GLY A 420 20.25 -15.09 -26.91
N LYS A 421 20.27 -13.78 -26.64
CA LYS A 421 21.47 -12.97 -26.80
C LYS A 421 22.30 -13.04 -25.51
N GLN A 422 23.44 -13.73 -25.56
CA GLN A 422 24.49 -13.54 -24.57
C GLN A 422 24.90 -12.05 -24.59
N VAL A 423 24.87 -11.42 -23.42
CA VAL A 423 25.37 -10.06 -23.18
C VAL A 423 26.73 -10.15 -22.53
#